data_AF-A0A353RFK0-F1
#
_entry.id   AF-A0A353RFK0-F1
#
_cell.length_a   1.000
_cell.length_b   1.000
_cell.length_c   1.000
_cell.angle_alpha   90.00
_cell.angle_beta   90.00
_cell.angle_gamma   90.00
#
_symmetry.space_group_name_H-M   'P 1'
#
loop_
_entity.id
_entity.type
_entity.pdbx_description
1 polymer ?
#
loop_
_entity_poly.entity_id
_entity_poly.type
_entity_poly.pdbx_seq_one_letter_code
_entity_poly.pdbx_strand_id
1 'polypeptide(L)' 'LRVKNDREKCVGCGKCRKVCPMDVNMTDNSRRRLNGTECILCLRCVEECPPKALHL' A
#
# COMPACT_ATOMS: atom_id res chain seq x y z
N LEU A 1 11.49 -1.62 7.43
CA LEU A 1 10.18 -0.98 7.68
C LEU A 1 9.38 -1.00 6.37
N ARG A 2 8.14 -1.50 6.33
CA ARG A 2 7.33 -1.60 5.09
C ARG A 2 5.85 -1.57 5.43
N VAL A 3 5.09 -0.73 4.72
CA VAL A 3 3.62 -0.76 4.77
C VAL A 3 3.10 -2.16 4.43
N LYS A 4 2.20 -2.70 5.23
CA LYS A 4 1.49 -3.97 5.05
C LYS A 4 -0.01 -3.71 4.87
N ASN A 5 -0.64 -4.60 4.13
CA ASN A 5 -2.08 -4.64 3.89
C ASN A 5 -2.75 -5.68 4.76
N ASP A 6 -3.73 -5.26 5.52
CA ASP A 6 -4.70 -6.11 6.20
C ASP A 6 -5.72 -6.62 5.15
N ARG A 7 -5.58 -7.89 4.77
CA ARG A 7 -6.40 -8.49 3.71
C ARG A 7 -7.86 -8.66 4.11
N GLU A 8 -8.17 -8.70 5.40
CA GLU A 8 -9.55 -8.82 5.87
C GLU A 8 -10.31 -7.50 5.71
N LYS A 9 -9.61 -6.37 5.86
CA LYS A 9 -10.19 -5.02 5.67
C LYS A 9 -10.08 -4.52 4.23
N CYS A 10 -9.16 -5.07 3.44
CA CYS A 10 -8.91 -4.59 2.09
C CYS A 10 -10.07 -4.93 1.14
N VAL A 11 -10.75 -3.90 0.65
CA VAL A 11 -11.86 -4.05 -0.32
C VAL A 11 -11.41 -4.02 -1.80
N GLY A 12 -10.10 -4.09 -2.07
CA GLY A 12 -9.58 -4.13 -3.45
C GLY A 12 -9.78 -2.86 -4.29
N CYS A 13 -10.09 -1.70 -3.68
CA CYS A 13 -10.44 -0.48 -4.41
C CYS A 13 -9.32 0.15 -5.28
N GLY A 14 -8.06 -0.25 -5.08
CA GLY A 14 -6.92 0.22 -5.87
C GLY A 14 -6.48 1.67 -5.64
N LYS A 15 -7.12 2.45 -4.75
CA LYS A 15 -6.74 3.84 -4.46
C LYS A 15 -5.28 4.00 -4.00
N CYS A 16 -4.80 3.06 -3.17
CA CYS A 16 -3.43 3.07 -2.66
C CYS A 16 -2.37 3.02 -3.77
N ARG A 17 -2.65 2.32 -4.88
CA ARG A 17 -1.78 2.27 -6.05
C ARG A 17 -1.84 3.58 -6.85
N LYS A 18 -3.04 4.13 -7.05
CA LYS A 18 -3.25 5.39 -7.80
C LYS A 18 -2.56 6.59 -7.15
N VAL A 19 -2.54 6.67 -5.82
CA VAL A 19 -1.91 7.80 -5.11
C VAL A 19 -0.40 7.59 -4.91
N CYS A 20 0.13 6.38 -5.15
CA CYS A 20 1.53 6.10 -4.91
C CYS A 20 2.40 6.70 -6.03
N PRO A 21 3.28 7.68 -5.74
CA PRO A 21 4.13 8.28 -6.77
C PRO A 21 5.18 7.31 -7.33
N MET A 22 5.43 6.20 -6.61
CA MET A 22 6.44 5.19 -6.96
C MET A 22 5.81 3.93 -7.57
N ASP A 23 4.50 3.94 -7.86
CA ASP A 23 3.71 2.80 -8.34
C ASP A 23 3.95 1.50 -7.55
N VAL A 24 4.02 1.61 -6.21
CA VAL A 24 4.19 0.43 -5.33
C VAL A 24 2.88 -0.34 -5.25
N ASN A 25 2.95 -1.66 -5.47
CA ASN A 25 1.78 -2.51 -5.24
C ASN A 25 1.59 -2.78 -3.74
N MET A 26 0.82 -1.91 -3.09
CA MET A 26 0.51 -2.03 -1.65
C MET A 26 -0.43 -3.18 -1.29
N THR A 27 -1.12 -3.79 -2.27
CA THR A 27 -2.03 -4.91 -1.98
C THR A 27 -1.28 -6.23 -1.76
N ASP A 28 -0.04 -6.31 -2.22
CA ASP A 28 0.84 -7.45 -2.04
C ASP A 28 1.79 -7.26 -0.84
N ASN A 29 1.68 -8.15 0.15
CA ASN A 29 2.55 -8.18 1.33
C ASN A 29 3.87 -8.93 1.08
N SER A 30 4.03 -9.53 -0.10
CA SER A 30 5.27 -10.21 -0.49
C SER A 30 6.46 -9.26 -0.43
N ARG A 31 7.63 -9.83 -0.10
CA ARG A 31 8.88 -9.09 -0.20
C ARG A 31 9.23 -8.69 -1.63
N ARG A 32 8.65 -9.38 -2.62
CA ARG A 32 8.85 -9.20 -4.06
C ARG A 32 7.75 -8.37 -4.72
N ARG A 33 6.91 -7.67 -3.94
CA ARG A 33 5.88 -6.79 -4.51
C ARG A 33 6.49 -5.78 -5.47
N LEU A 34 5.72 -5.45 -6.51
CA LEU A 34 6.10 -4.45 -7.50
C LEU A 34 6.54 -3.14 -6.82
N ASN A 35 7.72 -2.65 -7.22
CA ASN A 35 8.37 -1.43 -6.73
C ASN A 35 8.49 -1.35 -5.20
N GLY A 36 8.51 -2.49 -4.50
CA GLY A 36 8.57 -2.51 -3.04
C GLY A 36 9.81 -1.83 -2.44
N THR A 37 10.91 -1.75 -3.19
CA THR A 37 12.16 -1.07 -2.83
C THR A 37 12.10 0.44 -3.04
N GLU A 38 11.26 0.91 -3.96
CA GLU A 38 11.13 2.32 -4.32
C GLU A 38 10.25 3.10 -3.34
N CYS A 39 9.67 2.43 -2.34
CA CYS A 39 8.79 3.06 -1.36
C CYS A 39 9.56 4.09 -0.50
N ILE A 40 9.28 5.37 -0.73
CA ILE A 40 9.84 6.51 0.03
C ILE A 40 9.15 6.78 1.38
N LEU A 41 8.26 5.89 1.84
CA LEU A 41 7.50 6.03 3.09
C LEU A 41 6.73 7.36 3.24
N CYS A 42 6.16 7.88 2.15
CA CYS A 42 5.34 9.10 2.18
C CYS A 42 3.95 8.95 2.84
N LEU A 43 3.56 7.73 3.20
CA LEU A 43 2.31 7.36 3.90
C LEU A 43 0.96 7.73 3.25
N ARG A 44 0.94 8.42 2.10
CA ARG A 44 -0.32 8.78 1.39
C ARG A 44 -1.26 7.60 1.15
N CYS A 45 -0.70 6.44 0.82
CA CYS A 45 -1.49 5.21 0.62
C CYS A 45 -2.26 4.76 1.88
N VAL A 46 -1.71 5.01 3.08
CA VAL A 46 -2.33 4.72 4.37
C VAL A 46 -3.45 5.71 4.65
N GLU A 47 -3.19 7.00 4.41
CA GLU A 47 -4.15 8.10 4.59
C GLU A 47 -5.38 7.96 3.68
N GLU A 48 -5.15 7.66 2.39
CA GLU A 48 -6.21 7.56 1.38
C GLU A 48 -6.97 6.23 1.41
N CYS A 49 -6.54 5.26 2.21
CA CYS A 49 -7.18 3.95 2.28
C CYS A 49 -8.52 4.05 3.01
N PRO A 50 -9.68 3.91 2.34
CA PRO A 50 -10.98 4.11 2.99
C PRO A 50 -11.24 3.15 4.17
N PRO A 51 -10.95 1.83 4.05
CA PRO A 51 -11.12 0.91 5.18
C PRO A 51 -9.94 0.94 6.16
N LYS A 52 -8.95 1.83 5.97
CA LYS A 52 -7.70 1.89 6.75
C LYS A 52 -7.03 0.53 6.90
N ALA A 53 -6.97 -0.23 5.80
CA ALA A 53 -6.38 -1.56 5.76
C ALA A 53 -4.83 -1.53 5.75
N LEU A 54 -4.23 -0.39 5.42
CA LEU A 54 -2.78 -0.25 5.32
C LEU A 54 -2.18 0.28 6.63
N HIS A 55 -1.10 -0.33 7.09
CA HIS A 55 -0.37 0.04 8.31
C HIS A 55 1.13 -0.22 8.14
N LEU A 56 1.98 0.36 8.99
CA LEU A 56 3.45 0.23 8.90
C LEU A 56 4.00 -1.07 9.48
#